data_AF-A0A183DZI8-F1
#
_entry.id   AF-A0A183DZI8-F1
#
_cell.length_a   1.000
_cell.length_b   1.000
_cell.length_c   1.000
_cell.angle_alpha   90.00
_cell.angle_beta   90.00
_cell.angle_gamma   90.00
#
_symmetry.space_group_name_H-M   'P 1'
#
loop_
_entity.id
_entity.type
_entity.pdbx_description
1 polymer ?
#
loop_
_entity_poly.entity_id
_entity_poly.type
_entity_poly.pdbx_seq_one_letter_code
_entity_poly.pdbx_strand_id
1 'polypeptide(L)'
;MVDQGSRLWLWSDKTVSTFAIRVAKTYWLSRSGPMTAICKTLEPDEFKALFPRWEDFQKPLRCEPVDLDELLRLRTRTWPLEKVIARDLPPGTDLNRLEQYLDDDEFASLFQMERDAFYALPRWKQIELRKKHHLF
;
A
#
# COMPACT_ATOMS: atom_id res chain seq x y z
N MET A 1 0.27 -14.52 -5.62
CA MET A 1 1.17 -13.96 -6.64
C MET A 1 1.33 -14.99 -7.73
N VAL A 2 1.16 -14.60 -8.99
CA VAL A 2 1.25 -15.49 -10.16
C VAL A 2 2.30 -14.92 -11.10
N ASP A 3 3.26 -15.76 -11.47
CA ASP A 3 4.45 -15.39 -12.22
C ASP A 3 4.40 -16.04 -13.61
N GLN A 4 4.38 -15.21 -14.65
CA GLN A 4 4.33 -15.64 -16.05
C GLN A 4 5.70 -15.51 -16.75
N GLY A 5 6.76 -15.17 -16.01
CA GLY A 5 8.10 -14.88 -16.56
C GLY A 5 8.22 -13.49 -17.20
N SER A 6 7.22 -13.06 -17.98
CA SER A 6 7.17 -11.74 -18.63
C SER A 6 6.30 -10.71 -17.90
N ARG A 7 5.52 -11.15 -16.91
CA ARG A 7 4.60 -10.32 -16.11
C ARG A 7 4.39 -10.95 -14.73
N LEU A 8 4.20 -10.10 -13.73
CA LEU A 8 3.82 -10.51 -12.37
C LEU A 8 2.40 -10.06 -12.05
N TRP A 9 1.60 -10.98 -11.54
CA TRP A 9 0.24 -10.70 -11.10
C TRP A 9 0.14 -10.84 -9.57
N LEU A 10 -0.24 -9.75 -8.91
CA LEU A 10 -0.51 -9.74 -7.48
C LEU A 10 -2.02 -9.81 -7.25
N TRP A 11 -2.55 -11.03 -7.20
CA TRP A 11 -3.97 -11.30 -6.93
C TRP A 11 -4.27 -11.31 -5.42
N SER A 12 -5.37 -10.67 -5.01
CA SER A 12 -5.87 -10.67 -3.64
C SER A 12 -7.41 -10.57 -3.59
N ASP A 13 -8.03 -11.24 -2.62
CA ASP A 13 -9.47 -11.16 -2.34
C ASP A 13 -9.88 -9.89 -1.57
N LYS A 14 -8.88 -9.19 -1.02
CA LYS A 14 -9.00 -7.92 -0.30
C LYS A 14 -8.09 -6.87 -0.93
N THR A 15 -8.17 -5.63 -0.43
CA THR A 15 -7.20 -4.58 -0.76
C THR A 15 -5.78 -5.08 -0.45
N VAL A 16 -4.95 -5.18 -1.49
CA VAL A 16 -3.54 -5.58 -1.37
C VAL A 16 -2.85 -4.65 -0.37
N SER A 17 -2.03 -5.15 0.55
CA SER A 17 -1.30 -4.29 1.50
C SER A 17 -0.02 -3.69 0.88
N THR A 18 0.42 -2.52 1.35
CA THR A 18 1.70 -1.93 0.91
C THR A 18 2.88 -2.87 1.15
N PHE A 19 2.84 -3.69 2.21
CA PHE A 19 3.84 -4.73 2.46
C PHE A 19 3.88 -5.77 1.35
N ALA A 20 2.72 -6.30 0.94
CA ALA A 20 2.64 -7.28 -0.14
C ALA A 20 3.18 -6.71 -1.47
N ILE A 21 2.93 -5.43 -1.74
CA ILE A 21 3.46 -4.74 -2.93
C ILE A 21 4.98 -4.62 -2.88
N ARG A 22 5.54 -4.26 -1.72
CA ARG A 22 7.00 -4.21 -1.54
C ARG A 22 7.63 -5.58 -1.73
N VAL A 23 7.03 -6.64 -1.17
CA VAL A 23 7.50 -8.02 -1.36
C VAL A 23 7.46 -8.42 -2.84
N ALA A 24 6.37 -8.13 -3.54
CA ALA A 24 6.24 -8.43 -4.97
C ALA A 24 7.29 -7.67 -5.81
N LYS A 25 7.51 -6.38 -5.51
CA LYS A 25 8.55 -5.58 -6.16
C LYS A 25 9.94 -6.14 -5.90
N THR A 26 10.26 -6.54 -4.67
CA THR A 26 11.54 -7.17 -4.33
C THR A 26 11.74 -8.49 -5.07
N TYR A 27 10.67 -9.30 -5.18
CA TYR A 27 10.70 -10.55 -5.94
C TYR A 27 10.96 -10.32 -7.45
N TRP A 28 10.45 -9.22 -8.01
CA TRP A 28 10.54 -8.92 -9.44
C TRP A 28 11.77 -8.07 -9.84
N LEU A 29 12.60 -7.64 -8.88
CA LEU A 29 13.74 -6.73 -9.11
C LEU A 29 14.69 -7.16 -10.23
N SER A 30 14.96 -8.47 -10.36
CA SER A 30 15.90 -9.01 -11.35
C SER A 30 15.25 -9.33 -12.70
N ARG A 31 13.97 -9.00 -12.87
CA ARG A 31 13.16 -9.37 -14.03
C ARG A 31 12.64 -8.13 -14.73
N SER A 32 12.29 -8.31 -16.00
CA SER A 32 11.67 -7.28 -16.82
C SER A 32 10.21 -7.64 -17.07
N GLY A 33 9.32 -6.67 -16.94
CA GLY A 33 7.90 -6.85 -17.21
C GLY A 33 7.01 -6.08 -16.24
N PRO A 34 5.76 -5.80 -16.62
CA PRO A 34 4.82 -5.10 -15.77
C PRO A 34 4.44 -5.96 -14.55
N MET A 35 4.14 -5.26 -13.46
CA MET A 35 3.59 -5.88 -12.26
C MET A 35 2.20 -5.29 -12.02
N THR A 36 1.16 -6.13 -12.02
CA THR A 36 -0.23 -5.65 -11.90
C THR A 36 -0.92 -6.25 -10.69
N ALA A 37 -1.56 -5.40 -9.90
CA ALA A 37 -2.37 -5.77 -8.75
C ALA A 37 -3.78 -6.05 -9.25
N ILE A 38 -4.25 -7.26 -9.02
CA ILE A 38 -5.61 -7.69 -9.39
C ILE A 38 -6.39 -7.93 -8.10
N CYS A 39 -7.59 -7.37 -8.05
CA CYS A 39 -8.54 -7.72 -7.01
C CYS A 39 -9.52 -8.78 -7.53
N LYS A 40 -9.95 -9.64 -6.62
CA LYS A 40 -11.00 -10.64 -6.88
C LYS A 40 -12.18 -10.00 -7.61
N THR A 41 -12.66 -10.64 -8.68
CA THR A 41 -13.81 -10.27 -9.55
C THR A 41 -13.54 -9.29 -10.69
N LEU A 42 -12.32 -8.73 -10.77
CA LEU A 42 -11.86 -7.91 -11.90
C LEU A 42 -10.57 -8.49 -12.48
N GLU A 43 -10.52 -9.82 -12.59
CA GLU A 43 -9.43 -10.51 -13.26
C GLU A 43 -9.44 -10.23 -14.77
N PRO A 44 -8.34 -9.71 -15.35
CA PRO A 44 -8.21 -9.53 -16.80
C PRO A 44 -8.23 -10.88 -17.54
N ASP A 45 -8.68 -10.88 -18.79
CA ASP A 45 -8.71 -12.11 -19.62
C ASP A 45 -7.30 -12.70 -19.79
N GLU A 46 -6.26 -11.87 -19.84
CA GLU A 46 -4.87 -12.34 -19.90
C GLU A 46 -4.47 -13.13 -18.64
N PHE A 47 -5.05 -12.80 -17.48
CA PHE A 47 -4.84 -13.53 -16.25
C PHE A 47 -5.66 -14.83 -16.22
N LYS A 48 -6.93 -14.78 -16.65
CA LYS A 48 -7.81 -15.96 -16.71
C LYS A 48 -7.26 -17.03 -17.67
N ALA A 49 -6.69 -16.60 -18.79
CA ALA A 49 -6.07 -17.49 -19.79
C ALA A 49 -4.88 -18.31 -19.27
N LEU A 50 -4.33 -17.97 -18.10
CA LEU A 50 -3.28 -18.77 -17.45
C LEU A 50 -3.82 -20.10 -16.89
N PHE A 51 -5.14 -20.26 -16.76
CA PHE A 51 -5.76 -21.41 -16.13
C PHE A 51 -6.62 -22.20 -17.15
N PRO A 52 -6.52 -23.54 -17.19
CA PRO A 52 -7.31 -24.37 -18.12
C PRO A 52 -8.83 -24.25 -17.95
N ARG A 53 -9.29 -23.87 -16.76
CA ARG A 53 -10.68 -23.55 -16.45
C ARG A 53 -10.70 -22.35 -15.49
N TRP A 54 -11.60 -21.41 -15.73
CA TRP A 54 -11.83 -20.24 -14.89
C TRP A 54 -13.32 -20.02 -14.69
N GLU A 55 -13.73 -19.78 -13.44
CA GLU A 55 -15.11 -19.47 -13.08
C GLU A 55 -15.17 -18.07 -12.47
N ASP A 56 -16.00 -17.21 -13.05
CA ASP A 56 -16.13 -15.84 -12.57
C ASP A 56 -16.91 -15.77 -11.25
N PHE A 57 -16.44 -14.89 -10.37
CA PHE A 57 -17.08 -14.67 -9.07
C PHE A 57 -18.32 -13.78 -9.24
N GLN A 58 -19.46 -14.20 -8.68
CA GLN A 58 -20.78 -13.58 -8.91
C GLN A 58 -21.01 -12.16 -8.34
N LYS A 59 -20.00 -11.47 -7.78
CA LYS A 59 -20.17 -10.13 -7.21
C LYS A 59 -18.95 -9.23 -7.52
N PRO A 60 -19.08 -8.16 -8.32
CA PRO A 60 -17.98 -7.23 -8.53
C PRO A 60 -17.61 -6.56 -7.20
N LEU A 61 -16.42 -6.88 -6.70
CA LEU A 61 -15.74 -6.11 -5.68
C LEU A 61 -14.98 -4.97 -6.34
N ARG A 62 -14.99 -3.84 -5.67
CA ARG A 62 -14.39 -2.57 -6.11
C ARG A 62 -12.87 -2.69 -6.12
N CYS A 63 -12.23 -2.78 -7.29
CA CYS A 63 -10.87 -2.30 -7.56
C CYS A 63 -10.50 -2.66 -9.00
N GLU A 64 -10.21 -1.67 -9.84
CA GLU A 64 -9.65 -1.90 -11.17
C GLU A 64 -8.22 -2.48 -11.05
N PRO A 65 -7.75 -3.22 -12.07
CA PRO A 65 -6.34 -3.61 -12.13
C PRO A 65 -5.45 -2.38 -12.11
N VAL A 66 -4.54 -2.28 -11.14
CA VAL A 66 -3.62 -1.14 -10.99
C VAL A 66 -2.19 -1.62 -11.10
N ASP A 67 -1.35 -0.83 -11.77
CA ASP A 67 0.09 -1.03 -11.79
C ASP A 67 0.69 -0.94 -10.37
N LEU A 68 1.58 -1.87 -10.01
CA LEU A 68 2.15 -1.94 -8.67
C LEU A 68 3.04 -0.74 -8.36
N ASP A 69 3.77 -0.19 -9.33
CA ASP A 69 4.63 0.97 -9.11
C ASP A 69 3.79 2.22 -8.86
N GLU A 70 2.73 2.42 -9.64
CA GLU A 70 1.80 3.52 -9.40
C GLU A 70 1.11 3.39 -8.04
N LEU A 71 0.66 2.19 -7.71
CA LEU A 71 0.00 1.92 -6.44
C LEU A 71 0.96 2.15 -5.26
N LEU A 72 2.21 1.68 -5.37
CA LEU A 72 3.24 1.89 -4.35
C LEU A 72 3.50 3.39 -4.18
N ARG A 73 3.67 4.12 -5.29
CA ARG A 73 3.90 5.57 -5.29
C ARG A 73 2.77 6.31 -4.60
N LEU A 74 1.51 5.98 -4.90
CA LEU A 74 0.34 6.59 -4.28
C LEU A 74 0.28 6.37 -2.76
N ARG A 75 0.66 5.17 -2.30
CA ARG A 75 0.57 4.79 -0.87
C ARG A 75 1.80 5.10 -0.04
N THR A 76 2.93 5.41 -0.64
CA THR A 76 4.12 5.89 0.08
C THR A 76 4.32 7.39 -0.05
N ARG A 77 3.39 8.09 -0.71
CA ARG A 77 3.41 9.54 -0.81
C ARG A 77 3.19 10.19 0.55
N THR A 78 3.85 11.31 0.75
CA THR A 78 3.58 12.23 1.86
C THR A 78 2.34 13.09 1.56
N TRP A 79 1.61 13.45 2.59
CA TRP A 79 0.35 14.17 2.56
C TRP A 79 0.34 15.23 3.66
N PRO A 80 -0.31 16.38 3.43
CA PRO A 80 -0.51 17.40 4.45
C PRO A 80 -1.17 16.84 5.71
N LEU A 81 -0.81 17.40 6.87
CA LEU A 81 -1.28 16.98 8.18
C LEU A 81 -2.82 16.88 8.25
N GLU A 82 -3.53 17.83 7.66
CA GLU A 82 -4.99 17.89 7.68
C GLU A 82 -5.62 16.69 6.98
N LYS A 83 -5.05 16.26 5.84
CA LYS A 83 -5.52 15.07 5.12
C LYS A 83 -5.25 13.79 5.90
N VAL A 84 -4.09 13.70 6.54
CA VAL A 84 -3.69 12.54 7.33
C VAL A 84 -4.61 12.39 8.56
N ILE A 85 -4.90 13.48 9.28
CA ILE A 85 -5.81 13.48 10.43
C ILE A 85 -7.25 13.17 10.00
N ALA A 86 -7.70 13.71 8.86
CA ALA A 86 -9.03 13.44 8.32
C ALA A 86 -9.19 11.98 7.82
N ARG A 87 -8.10 11.21 7.76
CA ARG A 87 -8.04 9.86 7.19
C ARG A 87 -8.53 9.80 5.73
N ASP A 88 -8.38 10.91 5.00
CA ASP A 88 -8.69 11.03 3.57
C ASP A 88 -7.50 10.55 2.73
N LEU A 89 -7.16 9.27 2.90
CA LEU A 89 -6.01 8.61 2.28
C LEU A 89 -6.45 7.54 1.28
N PRO A 90 -5.62 7.21 0.28
CA PRO A 90 -5.96 6.18 -0.71
C PRO A 90 -6.35 4.84 -0.06
N PRO A 91 -7.25 4.05 -0.68
CA PRO A 91 -7.65 2.75 -0.16
C PRO A 91 -6.45 1.82 0.06
N GLY A 92 -6.40 1.17 1.22
CA GLY A 92 -5.31 0.25 1.59
C GLY A 92 -4.05 0.92 2.14
N THR A 93 -4.11 2.23 2.42
CA THR A 93 -3.11 2.94 3.21
C THR A 93 -3.14 2.46 4.66
N ASP A 94 -1.98 2.21 5.27
CA ASP A 94 -1.88 1.73 6.66
C ASP A 94 -2.23 2.83 7.65
N LEU A 95 -3.44 2.79 8.22
CA LEU A 95 -3.94 3.76 9.18
C LEU A 95 -3.36 3.60 10.59
N ASN A 96 -2.56 2.57 10.86
CA ASN A 96 -1.94 2.37 12.19
C ASN A 96 -0.63 3.15 12.37
N ARG A 97 -0.12 3.72 11.27
CA ARG A 97 1.17 4.42 11.21
C ARG A 97 1.03 5.71 10.38
N LEU A 98 0.10 6.57 10.77
CA LEU A 98 -0.20 7.79 10.02
C LEU A 98 0.98 8.78 10.00
N GLU A 99 1.84 8.74 11.01
CA GLU A 99 3.04 9.57 11.13
C GLU A 99 4.00 9.40 9.95
N GLN A 100 4.00 8.23 9.30
CA GLN A 100 4.92 7.96 8.19
C GLN A 100 4.55 8.73 6.92
N TYR A 101 3.30 9.18 6.80
CA TYR A 101 2.80 9.88 5.61
C TYR A 101 2.84 11.39 5.72
N LEU A 102 3.33 11.97 6.81
CA LEU A 102 3.56 13.41 6.86
C LEU A 102 4.74 13.78 5.96
N ASP A 103 4.92 15.04 5.61
CA ASP A 103 6.22 15.53 5.15
C ASP A 103 7.20 15.68 6.34
N ASP A 104 8.50 15.82 6.07
CA ASP A 104 9.51 15.96 7.13
C ASP A 104 9.32 17.25 7.94
N ASP A 105 9.01 18.36 7.27
CA ASP A 105 8.73 19.65 7.91
C ASP A 105 7.49 19.59 8.82
N GLU A 106 6.40 18.97 8.34
CA GLU A 106 5.18 18.80 9.14
C GLU A 106 5.40 17.85 10.32
N PHE A 107 6.18 16.79 10.10
CA PHE A 107 6.54 15.85 11.16
C PHE A 107 7.35 16.55 12.25
N ALA A 108 8.38 17.31 11.87
CA ALA A 108 9.22 18.07 12.80
C ALA A 108 8.39 19.12 13.55
N SER A 109 7.48 19.82 12.87
CA SER A 109 6.57 20.78 13.49
C SER A 109 5.59 20.11 14.48
N LEU A 110 5.04 18.95 14.14
CA LEU A 110 4.05 18.26 14.97
C LEU A 110 4.68 17.61 16.21
N PHE A 111 5.76 16.84 16.01
CA PHE A 111 6.41 16.07 17.08
C PHE A 111 7.54 16.83 17.78
N GLN A 112 7.93 18.00 17.26
CA GLN A 112 9.05 18.82 17.75
C GLN A 112 10.37 18.02 17.80
N MET A 113 10.54 17.09 16.87
CA MET A 113 11.71 16.23 16.72
C MET A 113 11.78 15.65 15.31
N GLU A 114 12.98 15.25 14.90
CA GLU A 114 13.23 14.53 13.65
C GLU A 114 12.60 13.13 13.66
N ARG A 115 12.30 12.60 12.46
CA ARG A 115 11.75 11.22 12.31
C ARG A 115 12.63 10.17 12.94
N ASP A 116 13.94 10.26 12.73
CA ASP A 116 14.89 9.28 13.26
C ASP A 116 14.89 9.28 14.79
N ALA A 117 14.78 10.47 15.39
CA ALA A 117 14.66 10.61 16.83
C ALA A 117 13.35 10.00 17.36
N PHE A 118 12.23 10.18 16.65
CA PHE A 118 10.95 9.58 17.00
C PHE A 118 11.00 8.05 16.93
N TYR A 119 11.55 7.47 15.85
CA TYR A 119 11.64 6.02 15.69
C TYR A 119 12.64 5.37 16.64
N ALA A 120 13.62 6.13 17.15
CA ALA A 120 14.51 5.69 18.23
C ALA A 120 13.82 5.60 19.60
N LEU A 121 12.66 6.24 19.79
CA LEU A 121 11.91 6.17 21.05
C LEU A 121 11.31 4.76 21.27
N PRO A 122 11.13 4.33 22.53
CA PRO A 122 10.40 3.10 22.82
C PRO A 122 8.98 3.09 22.22
N ARG A 123 8.50 1.90 21.84
CA ARG A 123 7.20 1.73 21.16
C ARG A 123 6.03 2.36 21.91
N TRP A 124 6.01 2.29 23.24
CA TRP A 124 4.96 2.88 24.06
C TRP A 124 4.91 4.41 23.92
N LYS A 125 6.07 5.07 23.83
CA LYS A 125 6.19 6.52 23.70
C LYS A 125 5.81 6.99 22.29
N GLN A 126 6.15 6.20 21.27
CA GLN A 126 5.66 6.43 19.90
C GLN A 126 4.11 6.35 19.84
N ILE A 127 3.50 5.38 20.53
CA ILE A 127 2.05 5.24 20.59
C ILE A 127 1.41 6.43 21.31
N GLU A 128 1.98 6.86 22.44
CA GLU A 128 1.49 8.01 23.20
C GLU A 128 1.51 9.30 22.37
N LEU A 129 2.63 9.59 21.72
CA LEU A 129 2.78 10.77 20.86
C LEU A 129 1.79 10.74 19.69
N ARG A 130 1.61 9.59 19.03
CA ARG A 130 0.62 9.46 17.95
C ARG A 130 -0.81 9.70 18.43
N LYS A 131 -1.17 9.17 19.60
CA LYS A 131 -2.49 9.43 20.21
C LYS A 131 -2.70 10.92 20.52
N LYS A 132 -1.66 11.61 21.02
CA LYS A 132 -1.70 13.04 21.33
C LYS A 132 -2.06 13.90 20.11
N HIS A 133 -1.63 13.49 18.92
CA HIS A 133 -1.86 14.19 17.66
C HIS A 133 -2.96 13.56 16.79
N HIS A 134 -3.78 12.67 17.32
CA HIS A 134 -4.84 11.95 16.59
C HIS A 134 -4.35 11.11 15.40
N LEU A 135 -3.09 10.66 15.44
CA LEU A 135 -2.43 9.81 14.44
C LEU A 135 -2.42 8.32 14.83
N PHE A 136 -3.35 7.89 15.68
CA PHE A 136 -3.52 6.51 16.14
C PHE A 136 -4.84 5.90 15.62
#